data_AF-A0A2V9R3C2-F1
#
_entry.id   AF-A0A2V9R3C2-F1
#
_cell.length_a   1.000
_cell.length_b   1.000
_cell.length_c   1.000
_cell.angle_alpha   90.00
_cell.angle_beta   90.00
_cell.angle_gamma   90.00
#
_symmetry.space_group_name_H-M   'P 1'
#
loop_
_entity.id
_entity.type
_entity.pdbx_description
1 polymer ?
#
loop_
_entity_poly.entity_id
_entity_poly.type
_entity_poly.pdbx_seq_one_letter_code
_entity_poly.pdbx_strand_id
1 'polypeptide(L)'
;QPVLRLAMIPTTDPGKFMRESQPLVAYLEKETGSRVELVVPTNYAAVVEAVANDQVDVAYLGGFTFVQASKRAGVQPLVHSQRIHHTTRVSD
;
A
#
# COMPACT_ATOMS: atom_id res chain seq x y z
N GLN A 1 -5.76 7.77 21.01
CA GLN A 1 -6.03 6.69 20.03
C GLN A 1 -4.74 6.50 19.23
N PRO A 2 -4.26 5.26 19.03
CA PRO A 2 -3.11 5.01 18.16
C PRO A 2 -3.42 5.41 16.71
N VAL A 3 -2.38 5.75 15.95
CA VAL A 3 -2.47 6.16 14.55
C VAL A 3 -1.80 5.09 13.68
N LEU A 4 -2.50 4.64 12.63
CA LEU A 4 -1.98 3.73 11.62
C LEU A 4 -1.77 4.51 10.31
N ARG A 5 -0.53 4.67 9.88
CA ARG A 5 -0.15 5.43 8.68
C ARG A 5 -0.02 4.48 7.50
N LEU A 6 -0.94 4.63 6.55
CA LEU A 6 -1.05 3.80 5.36
C LEU A 6 -0.53 4.57 4.14
N ALA A 7 0.59 4.12 3.57
CA ALA A 7 1.14 4.69 2.35
C ALA A 7 0.62 3.99 1.10
N MET A 8 0.14 4.79 0.15
CA MET A 8 -0.32 4.30 -1.15
C MET A 8 0.08 5.31 -2.23
N ILE A 9 0.74 4.83 -3.29
CA ILE A 9 1.07 5.67 -4.44
C ILE A 9 -0.18 5.73 -5.35
N PRO A 10 -0.74 6.92 -5.60
CA PRO A 10 -1.94 7.05 -6.42
C PRO A 10 -1.57 6.80 -7.89
N THR A 11 -2.36 5.97 -8.56
CA THR A 11 -2.28 5.76 -10.02
C THR A 11 -3.28 6.62 -10.79
N THR A 12 -4.06 7.42 -10.07
CA THR A 12 -5.13 8.28 -10.58
C THR A 12 -4.99 9.67 -9.97
N ASP A 13 -5.88 10.59 -10.35
CA ASP A 13 -5.99 11.89 -9.71
C ASP A 13 -6.07 11.76 -8.17
N PRO A 14 -5.29 12.55 -7.39
CA PRO A 14 -5.27 12.46 -5.93
C PRO A 14 -6.64 12.62 -5.28
N GLY A 15 -7.49 13.52 -5.79
CA GLY A 15 -8.83 13.74 -5.24
C GLY A 15 -9.74 12.53 -5.45
N LYS A 16 -9.67 11.90 -6.63
CA LYS A 16 -10.36 10.64 -6.90
C LYS A 16 -9.84 9.51 -6.02
N PHE A 17 -8.52 9.36 -5.94
CA PHE A 17 -7.87 8.35 -5.10
C PHE A 17 -8.30 8.45 -3.63
N MET A 18 -8.33 9.67 -3.07
CA MET A 18 -8.74 9.89 -1.67
C MET A 18 -10.19 9.48 -1.42
N ARG A 19 -11.10 9.75 -2.37
CA ARG A 19 -12.50 9.30 -2.26
C ARG A 19 -12.63 7.78 -2.34
N GLU A 20 -11.92 7.16 -3.27
CA GLU A 20 -11.93 5.70 -3.46
C GLU A 20 -11.26 4.94 -2.30
N SER A 21 -10.37 5.61 -1.57
CA SER A 21 -9.70 5.03 -0.40
C SER A 21 -10.52 5.14 0.89
N GLN A 22 -11.56 5.99 0.95
CA GLN A 22 -12.38 6.17 2.16
C GLN A 22 -12.99 4.86 2.70
N PRO A 23 -13.56 3.95 1.88
CA PRO A 23 -14.11 2.69 2.39
C PRO A 23 -13.05 1.82 3.07
N LEU A 24 -11.82 1.79 2.53
CA LEU A 24 -10.71 1.05 3.12
C LEU A 24 -10.26 1.67 4.45
N VAL A 25 -10.13 3.00 4.50
CA VAL A 25 -9.81 3.75 5.72
C VAL A 25 -10.82 3.42 6.81
N ALA A 26 -12.12 3.60 6.54
CA ALA A 26 -13.18 3.35 7.51
C ALA A 26 -13.20 1.89 8.00
N TYR A 27 -12.96 0.93 7.11
CA TYR A 27 -12.84 -0.48 7.49
C TYR A 27 -11.66 -0.71 8.45
N LEU A 28 -10.47 -0.20 8.12
CA LEU A 28 -9.28 -0.36 8.95
C LEU A 28 -9.44 0.35 10.31
N GLU A 29 -10.04 1.54 10.36
CA GLU A 29 -10.31 2.23 11.63
C GLU A 29 -11.24 1.42 12.53
N LYS A 30 -12.30 0.83 11.95
CA LYS A 30 -13.25 -0.03 12.66
C LYS A 30 -12.59 -1.29 13.22
N GLU A 31 -11.79 -1.99 12.41
CA GLU A 31 -11.23 -3.28 12.79
C GLU A 31 -10.00 -3.16 13.71
N THR A 32 -9.22 -2.08 13.59
CA THR A 32 -8.00 -1.88 14.40
C THR A 32 -8.23 -1.00 15.64
N GLY A 33 -9.33 -0.24 15.69
CA GLY A 33 -9.56 0.79 16.69
C GLY A 33 -8.59 1.99 16.61
N SER A 34 -7.74 2.04 15.58
CA SER A 34 -6.79 3.13 15.34
C SER A 34 -7.38 4.17 14.42
N ARG A 35 -6.90 5.43 14.51
CA ARG A 35 -7.15 6.42 13.45
C ARG A 35 -6.26 6.07 12.28
N VAL A 36 -6.79 6.08 11.06
CA VAL A 36 -6.03 5.73 9.86
C VAL A 36 -5.68 6.99 9.09
N GLU A 37 -4.39 7.19 8.82
CA GLU A 37 -3.90 8.33 8.05
C GLU A 37 -3.30 7.86 6.72
N LEU A 38 -3.87 8.37 5.62
CA LEU A 38 -3.33 8.12 4.29
C LEU A 38 -2.12 9.01 4.04
N VAL A 39 -0.99 8.36 3.79
CA VAL A 39 0.22 9.01 3.30
C VAL A 39 0.27 8.82 1.78
N VAL A 40 0.37 9.92 1.05
CA VAL A 40 0.40 9.92 -0.43
C VAL A 40 1.80 10.32 -0.89
N PRO A 41 2.75 9.37 -0.94
CA PRO A 41 4.11 9.66 -1.39
C PRO A 41 4.15 9.97 -2.88
N THR A 42 5.10 10.83 -3.26
CA THR A 42 5.24 11.34 -4.63
C THR A 42 5.94 10.36 -5.57
N ASN A 43 6.66 9.36 -5.04
CA ASN A 43 7.31 8.31 -5.82
C ASN A 43 7.70 7.10 -4.94
N TYR A 44 8.22 6.04 -5.57
CA TYR A 44 8.63 4.81 -4.90
C TYR A 44 9.79 4.98 -3.90
N ALA A 45 10.77 5.83 -4.20
CA ALA A 45 11.89 6.08 -3.29
C ALA A 45 11.40 6.72 -2.00
N ALA A 46 10.46 7.67 -2.09
CA ALA A 46 9.84 8.30 -0.93
C ALA A 46 9.12 7.29 -0.03
N VAL A 47 8.50 6.24 -0.58
CA VAL A 47 7.91 5.17 0.24
C VAL A 47 8.98 4.40 1.00
N VAL A 48 10.07 4.02 0.33
CA VAL A 48 11.16 3.25 0.95
C VAL A 48 11.78 4.04 2.10
N GLU A 49 12.05 5.32 1.88
CA GLU A 49 12.59 6.21 2.92
C GLU A 49 11.58 6.44 4.05
N ALA A 50 10.30 6.60 3.74
CA ALA A 50 9.27 6.78 4.76
C ALA A 50 9.14 5.53 5.66
N VAL A 51 9.23 4.33 5.10
CA VAL A 51 9.23 3.11 5.92
C VAL A 51 10.53 2.96 6.71
N ALA A 52 11.68 3.27 6.12
CA ALA A 52 12.97 3.19 6.80
C ALA A 52 13.11 4.16 7.99
N ASN A 53 12.37 5.27 7.99
CA ASN A 53 12.40 6.29 9.03
C ASN A 53 11.17 6.24 9.96
N ASP A 54 10.47 5.09 10.02
CA ASP A 54 9.26 4.92 10.84
C ASP A 54 8.19 6.00 10.59
N GLN A 55 8.08 6.51 9.35
CA GLN A 55 7.07 7.50 8.94
C GLN A 55 5.80 6.86 8.37
N VAL A 56 5.85 5.55 8.08
CA VAL A 56 4.74 4.76 7.53
C VAL A 56 4.75 3.40 8.21
N ASP A 57 3.56 2.89 8.56
CA ASP A 57 3.40 1.60 9.23
C ASP A 57 3.05 0.48 8.22
N VAL A 58 2.24 0.81 7.21
CA VAL A 58 1.82 -0.12 6.15
C VAL A 58 1.95 0.57 4.80
N ALA A 59 2.51 -0.10 3.79
CA ALA A 59 2.63 0.44 2.45
C ALA A 59 2.16 -0.54 1.38
N TYR A 60 1.40 -0.05 0.39
CA TYR A 60 1.11 -0.82 -0.82
C TYR A 60 2.30 -0.74 -1.78
N LEU A 61 3.03 -1.84 -1.96
CA LEU A 61 4.25 -1.89 -2.74
C LEU A 61 4.11 -2.79 -3.97
N GLY A 62 4.58 -2.32 -5.12
CA GLY A 62 4.89 -3.19 -6.24
C GLY A 62 6.09 -4.10 -5.93
N GLY A 63 6.23 -5.22 -6.65
CA GLY A 63 7.24 -6.25 -6.35
C GLY A 63 8.67 -5.73 -6.28
N PHE A 64 9.09 -4.86 -7.21
CA PHE A 64 10.43 -4.27 -7.19
C PHE A 64 10.65 -3.34 -5.98
N THR A 65 9.66 -2.49 -5.68
CA THR A 65 9.73 -1.57 -4.53
C THR A 65 9.78 -2.32 -3.20
N PHE A 66 9.03 -3.44 -3.09
CA PHE A 66 9.10 -4.32 -1.92
C PHE A 66 10.50 -4.88 -1.70
N VAL A 67 11.18 -5.37 -2.75
CA VAL A 67 12.55 -5.90 -2.62
C VAL A 67 13.52 -4.82 -2.09
N GLN A 68 13.39 -3.58 -2.56
CA GLN A 68 14.22 -2.47 -2.07
C GLN A 68 13.91 -2.11 -0.62
N ALA A 69 12.62 -2.00 -0.27
CA ALA A 69 12.17 -1.72 1.09
C ALA A 69 12.60 -2.82 2.08
N SER A 70 12.49 -4.09 1.68
CA SER A 70 12.86 -5.23 2.51
C SER A 70 14.36 -5.24 2.82
N LYS A 71 15.20 -4.95 1.82
CA LYS A 71 16.66 -4.84 2.01
C LYS A 71 17.08 -3.68 2.90
N ARG A 72 16.35 -2.56 2.88
CA ARG A 72 16.74 -1.33 3.59
C ARG A 72 16.12 -1.19 4.98
N ALA A 73 14.87 -1.63 5.14
CA ALA A 73 14.05 -1.36 6.32
C ALA A 73 13.44 -2.62 6.95
N GLY A 74 13.78 -3.82 6.45
CA GLY A 74 13.31 -5.08 7.05
C GLY A 74 11.80 -5.30 6.94
N VAL A 75 11.14 -4.67 5.97
CA VAL A 75 9.67 -4.75 5.83
C VAL A 75 9.21 -6.18 5.60
N GLN A 76 8.08 -6.54 6.21
CA GLN A 76 7.49 -7.87 6.11
C GLN A 76 6.30 -7.87 5.13
N PRO A 77 6.20 -8.83 4.20
CA PRO A 77 5.06 -8.93 3.31
C PRO A 77 3.83 -9.44 4.07
N LEU A 78 2.73 -8.69 4.04
CA LEU A 78 1.47 -9.08 4.69
C LEU A 78 0.50 -9.76 3.71
N VAL A 79 0.33 -9.17 2.52
CA VAL A 79 -0.62 -9.62 1.49
C VAL A 79 0.01 -9.44 0.11
N HIS A 80 -0.27 -10.36 -0.82
CA HIS A 80 0.15 -10.31 -2.22
C HIS A 80 -1.05 -10.55 -3.14
N SER A 81 -1.15 -9.77 -4.22
CA SER A 81 -2.18 -9.96 -5.25
C SER A 81 -1.79 -11.08 -6.23
N GLN A 82 -2.53 -12.19 -6.20
CA GLN A 82 -2.37 -13.25 -7.19
C GLN A 82 -3.14 -12.88 -8.46
N ARG A 83 -2.42 -12.69 -9.57
CA ARG A 83 -3.05 -12.56 -10.90
C ARG A 83 -3.27 -13.95 -11.51
N ILE A 84 -4.50 -14.43 -11.49
CA ILE A 84 -4.88 -15.66 -12.20
C ILE A 84 -5.00 -15.32 -13.69
N HIS A 85 -4.08 -15.83 -14.51
CA HIS A 85 -4.21 -15.78 -15.96
C HIS A 85 -5.03 -16.99 -16.41
N HIS A 86 -6.31 -16.79 -16.72
CA HIS A 86 -7.06 -17.76 -17.51
C HIS A 86 -6.53 -17.73 -18.94
N THR A 87 -5.63 -18.65 -19.28
CA THR A 87 -5.28 -18.91 -20.68
C THR A 87 -6.41 -19.74 -21.27
N THR A 88 -7.39 -19.09 -21.90
CA THR A 88 -8.33 -19.80 -22.78
C THR A 88 -7.53 -20.27 -23.99
N ARG A 89 -7.06 -21.52 -23.96
CA ARG A 89 -6.61 -22.20 -25.18
C ARG A 89 -7.86 -22.46 -26.02
N VAL A 90 -8.03 -21.71 -27.09
CA VAL A 90 -8.88 -22.14 -28.20
C VAL A 90 -8.09 -23.24 -28.91
N SER A 91 -8.57 -24.47 -28.80
CA SER A 91 -8.09 -25.57 -29.64
C SER A 91 -8.79 -25.46 -31.00
N ASP A 92 -7.98 -25.38 -32.06
CA ASP A 92 -8.40 -25.44 -33.47
C ASP A 92 -9.06 -26.78 -33.83
#